data_AF-A0A2E4KHT9-F1
#
_entry.id   AF-A0A2E4KHT9-F1
#
_cell.length_a   1.000
_cell.length_b   1.000
_cell.length_c   1.000
_cell.angle_alpha   90.00
_cell.angle_beta   90.00
_cell.angle_gamma   90.00
#
_symmetry.space_group_name_H-M   'P 1'
#
loop_
_entity.id
_entity.type
_entity.pdbx_description
1 polymer ?
#
loop_
_entity_poly.entity_id
_entity_poly.type
_entity_poly.pdbx_seq_one_letter_code
_entity_poly.pdbx_strand_id
1 'polypeptide(L)'
;MFDFAGEEYPQNGSRSGFAMEGDESAAVEATEGTPLDELKAEESSLWSLLRLLLSGKTLPHLVLIVGLSLLLQMMAVAGSESMSALGFISLSGGYLLTGLLSGSGRIQRWIQLPEAAESPEQGRLKRLVFSFRICLFPLIMAAVVLVALLALVGEQGALGDLTGLLPMVLSSCFVVWAIVQGRGFGRWLASLAASKLPEAQDRAEGGLRRHSVLSYVLLMALAGGLIAAFEWMAGTSLAPAQFFVDHAIFFVALTAVFVLAWRRSFPARLQASSRSDFHSFSNRWMLLSQLLIAWHLLTVWRHWAITPSDGLLMLEEFLLMMFTVLMAIWGLTSRSYRSTLKLVNANNALPVGLAFGYAYAGSVAMLTTVLNDVRNVMMAGHIVVVLTFLWMQPRVLAATMGGVKATERIQQVVEDAVPTVEEQQASAPQTDQVSQSDESPREENVEDVQEGEATPQSIGEGVSWSEPEVLASDVSWDDDEIELLD
;
A
#
# COMPACT_ATOMS: atom_id res chain seq x y z
N MET A 1 -29.62 -25.20 -7.83
CA MET A 1 -29.79 -25.78 -6.48
C MET A 1 -28.38 -25.91 -5.93
N PHE A 2 -28.02 -25.10 -4.93
CA PHE A 2 -26.64 -25.00 -4.43
C PHE A 2 -26.47 -25.96 -3.25
N ASP A 3 -25.38 -26.70 -3.23
CA ASP A 3 -24.92 -27.43 -2.04
C ASP A 3 -23.71 -26.71 -1.42
N PHE A 4 -23.53 -26.89 -0.11
CA PHE A 4 -22.88 -25.91 0.77
C PHE A 4 -21.50 -26.36 1.26
N ALA A 5 -20.69 -26.95 0.37
CA ALA A 5 -19.31 -27.36 0.66
C ALA A 5 -18.41 -27.14 -0.58
N GLY A 6 -17.68 -26.03 -0.60
CA GLY A 6 -16.76 -25.70 -1.70
C GLY A 6 -15.40 -26.37 -1.57
N GLU A 7 -15.32 -27.67 -1.87
CA GLU A 7 -14.05 -28.37 -2.13
C GLU A 7 -13.98 -28.76 -3.62
N GLU A 8 -13.00 -28.23 -4.34
CA GLU A 8 -12.65 -28.70 -5.69
C GLU A 8 -11.68 -29.88 -5.58
N TYR A 9 -12.10 -31.05 -6.06
CA TYR A 9 -11.21 -32.20 -6.26
C TYR A 9 -10.50 -32.09 -7.63
N PRO A 10 -9.17 -32.28 -7.71
CA PRO A 10 -8.48 -32.37 -8.99
C PRO A 10 -8.80 -33.70 -9.68
N GLN A 11 -9.30 -33.65 -10.92
CA GLN A 11 -9.50 -34.85 -11.73
C GLN A 11 -8.19 -35.32 -12.36
N ASN A 12 -7.63 -36.42 -11.82
CA ASN A 12 -6.55 -37.15 -12.48
C ASN A 12 -7.10 -38.01 -13.63
N GLY A 13 -6.55 -37.81 -14.84
CA GLY A 13 -6.85 -38.63 -16.01
C GLY A 13 -5.61 -38.79 -16.91
N SER A 14 -5.01 -39.98 -16.90
CA SER A 14 -3.75 -40.27 -17.62
C SER A 14 -3.96 -41.26 -18.78
N ARG A 15 -3.33 -40.94 -19.93
CA ARG A 15 -2.79 -41.81 -21.01
C ARG A 15 -2.59 -40.93 -22.27
N SER A 16 -1.54 -41.04 -23.09
CA SER A 16 -0.29 -41.83 -23.03
C SER A 16 0.61 -41.51 -24.23
N GLY A 17 1.94 -41.48 -24.05
CA GLY A 17 2.91 -41.82 -25.12
C GLY A 17 3.90 -40.73 -25.57
N PHE A 18 5.20 -41.06 -25.48
CA PHE A 18 6.38 -40.68 -26.31
C PHE A 18 6.56 -39.22 -26.82
N ALA A 19 7.77 -38.65 -26.87
CA ALA A 19 9.12 -39.21 -26.77
C ALA A 19 10.09 -38.27 -26.02
N MET A 20 11.28 -38.76 -25.65
CA MET A 20 12.39 -37.91 -25.18
C MET A 20 13.14 -37.31 -26.37
N GLU A 21 13.40 -36.01 -26.32
CA GLU A 21 14.59 -35.40 -26.90
C GLU A 21 15.04 -34.28 -25.95
N GLY A 22 16.35 -34.14 -25.77
CA GLY A 22 16.92 -33.33 -24.70
C GLY A 22 16.81 -31.83 -24.98
N ASP A 23 16.47 -31.07 -23.94
CA ASP A 23 16.76 -29.65 -23.85
C ASP A 23 17.45 -29.43 -22.49
N GLU A 24 18.49 -28.60 -22.48
CA GLU A 24 19.29 -28.38 -21.27
C GLU A 24 18.42 -27.67 -20.22
N SER A 25 18.11 -28.37 -19.12
CA SER A 25 17.36 -27.77 -18.02
C SER A 25 18.22 -26.72 -17.31
N ALA A 26 18.21 -25.50 -17.85
CA ALA A 26 18.63 -24.32 -17.13
C ALA A 26 17.95 -24.34 -15.76
N ALA A 27 18.74 -24.32 -14.69
CA ALA A 27 18.22 -24.32 -13.33
C ALA A 27 17.39 -23.05 -13.14
N VAL A 28 16.07 -23.18 -13.22
CA VAL A 28 15.14 -22.13 -12.85
C VAL A 28 15.16 -22.06 -11.33
N GLU A 29 16.10 -21.28 -10.78
CA GLU A 29 16.02 -20.76 -9.43
C GLU A 29 14.82 -19.81 -9.32
N ALA A 30 13.63 -20.41 -9.31
CA ALA A 30 12.43 -19.75 -8.83
C ALA A 30 12.53 -19.65 -7.31
N THR A 31 13.26 -18.65 -6.82
CA THR A 31 13.00 -18.09 -5.50
C THR A 31 11.59 -17.48 -5.52
N GLU A 32 10.57 -18.31 -5.34
CA GLU A 32 9.18 -17.88 -5.14
C GLU A 32 9.09 -17.12 -3.81
N GLY A 33 9.37 -15.82 -3.87
CA GLY A 33 9.25 -14.93 -2.71
C GLY A 33 7.84 -15.01 -2.13
N THR A 34 7.74 -15.09 -0.81
CA THR A 34 6.44 -15.26 -0.16
C THR A 34 5.59 -13.98 -0.33
N PRO A 35 4.26 -14.04 -0.15
CA PRO A 35 3.42 -12.84 -0.12
C PRO A 35 3.80 -11.83 0.97
N LEU A 36 4.63 -12.21 1.95
CA LEU A 36 5.24 -11.31 2.91
C LEU A 36 6.45 -10.58 2.33
N ASP A 37 7.25 -11.25 1.49
CA ASP A 37 8.41 -10.65 0.82
C ASP A 37 7.99 -9.66 -0.26
N GLU A 38 6.85 -9.88 -0.93
CA GLU A 38 6.20 -8.84 -1.75
C GLU A 38 5.90 -7.56 -0.93
N LEU A 39 5.40 -7.71 0.31
CA LEU A 39 5.10 -6.59 1.20
C LEU A 39 6.35 -5.93 1.80
N LYS A 40 7.45 -6.68 1.95
CA LYS A 40 8.77 -6.13 2.33
C LYS A 40 9.38 -5.31 1.19
N ALA A 41 9.21 -5.75 -0.06
CA ALA A 41 9.74 -5.11 -1.26
C ALA A 41 8.97 -3.85 -1.70
N GLU A 42 7.74 -3.64 -1.21
CA GLU A 42 7.02 -2.37 -1.39
C GLU A 42 7.65 -1.26 -0.54
N GLU A 43 8.52 -0.44 -1.15
CA GLU A 43 9.06 0.77 -0.50
C GLU A 43 7.94 1.68 0.01
N SER A 44 7.74 1.72 1.33
CA SER A 44 6.72 2.56 1.99
C SER A 44 7.06 4.06 2.00
N SER A 45 7.86 4.54 1.05
CA SER A 45 8.39 5.90 0.98
C SER A 45 7.35 6.90 0.51
N LEU A 46 6.62 7.48 1.48
CA LEU A 46 5.64 8.55 1.24
C LEU A 46 6.25 9.76 0.53
N TRP A 47 7.53 10.02 0.82
CA TRP A 47 8.28 11.11 0.23
C TRP A 47 8.61 10.85 -1.25
N SER A 48 8.85 9.59 -1.63
CA SER A 48 8.98 9.19 -3.04
C SER A 48 7.67 9.42 -3.80
N LEU A 49 6.51 8.99 -3.25
CA LEU A 49 5.20 9.31 -3.83
C LEU A 49 4.99 10.82 -3.97
N LEU A 50 5.23 11.60 -2.91
CA LEU A 50 5.00 13.04 -2.93
C LEU A 50 5.89 13.73 -3.97
N ARG A 51 7.17 13.35 -4.06
CA ARG A 51 8.13 13.86 -5.06
C ARG A 51 7.73 13.46 -6.48
N LEU A 52 7.17 12.26 -6.68
CA LEU A 52 6.63 11.80 -7.96
C LEU A 52 5.37 12.60 -8.36
N LEU A 53 4.44 12.84 -7.44
CA LEU A 53 3.22 13.63 -7.67
C LEU A 53 3.49 15.12 -7.91
N LEU A 54 4.52 15.68 -7.27
CA LEU A 54 4.98 17.06 -7.49
C LEU A 54 6.00 17.19 -8.64
N SER A 55 6.27 16.12 -9.38
CA SER A 55 7.19 16.17 -10.52
C SER A 55 6.66 17.08 -11.64
N GLY A 56 7.57 17.66 -12.44
CA GLY A 56 7.18 18.55 -13.54
C GLY A 56 6.28 17.91 -14.61
N LYS A 57 6.27 16.57 -14.71
CA LYS A 57 5.43 15.79 -15.62
C LYS A 57 3.99 15.62 -15.10
N THR A 58 3.74 15.77 -13.80
CA THR A 58 2.45 15.51 -13.13
C THR A 58 1.80 16.77 -12.54
N LEU A 59 2.61 17.75 -12.14
CA LEU A 59 2.18 18.97 -11.48
C LEU A 59 1.09 19.77 -12.22
N PRO A 60 1.08 19.91 -13.57
CA PRO A 60 -0.01 20.62 -14.27
C PRO A 60 -1.39 19.98 -14.05
N HIS A 61 -1.45 18.64 -14.03
CA HIS A 61 -2.69 17.93 -13.71
C HIS A 61 -3.11 18.14 -12.26
N LEU A 62 -2.15 18.21 -11.32
CA LEU A 62 -2.41 18.47 -9.91
C LEU A 62 -2.97 19.88 -9.68
N VAL A 63 -2.43 20.90 -10.35
CA VAL A 63 -2.96 22.26 -10.31
C VAL A 63 -4.36 22.32 -10.93
N LEU A 64 -4.59 21.61 -12.04
CA LEU A 64 -5.88 21.56 -12.72
C LEU A 64 -6.97 20.87 -11.88
N ILE A 65 -6.67 19.75 -11.19
CA ILE A 65 -7.65 19.08 -10.33
C ILE A 65 -8.01 19.93 -9.12
N VAL A 66 -7.04 20.60 -8.48
CA VAL A 66 -7.34 21.53 -7.38
C VAL A 66 -8.17 22.72 -7.86
N GLY A 67 -7.76 23.38 -8.95
CA GLY A 67 -8.46 24.56 -9.48
C GLY A 67 -9.88 24.27 -9.97
N LEU A 68 -10.07 23.19 -10.74
CA LEU A 68 -11.41 22.83 -11.23
C LEU A 68 -12.31 22.27 -10.13
N SER A 69 -11.77 21.48 -9.19
CA SER A 69 -12.59 20.98 -8.07
C SER A 69 -13.05 22.12 -7.16
N LEU A 70 -12.21 23.14 -6.93
CA LEU A 70 -12.60 24.33 -6.19
C LEU A 70 -13.67 25.14 -6.94
N LEU A 71 -13.53 25.32 -8.26
CA LEU A 71 -14.53 25.99 -9.09
C LEU A 71 -15.89 25.27 -9.05
N LEU A 72 -15.88 23.94 -9.23
CA LEU A 72 -17.09 23.12 -9.17
C LEU A 72 -17.71 23.07 -7.77
N GLN A 73 -16.89 23.07 -6.71
CA GLN A 73 -17.39 23.21 -5.33
C GLN A 73 -18.09 24.55 -5.11
N MET A 74 -17.50 25.66 -5.58
CA MET A 74 -18.14 26.97 -5.50
C MET A 74 -19.46 27.01 -6.28
N MET A 75 -19.54 26.36 -7.45
CA MET A 75 -20.80 26.22 -8.20
C MET A 75 -21.85 25.42 -7.42
N ALA A 76 -21.46 24.34 -6.75
CA ALA A 76 -22.37 23.53 -5.92
C ALA A 76 -22.94 24.36 -4.76
N VAL A 77 -22.06 25.01 -3.99
CA VAL A 77 -22.43 25.88 -2.85
C VAL A 77 -23.28 27.09 -3.30
N ALA A 78 -23.10 27.58 -4.53
CA ALA A 78 -23.94 28.62 -5.13
C ALA A 78 -25.31 28.12 -5.63
N GLY A 79 -25.69 26.87 -5.35
CA GLY A 79 -26.98 26.27 -5.73
C GLY A 79 -27.01 25.63 -7.12
N SER A 80 -25.87 25.45 -7.78
CA SER A 80 -25.76 24.82 -9.10
C SER A 80 -25.24 23.37 -9.00
N GLU A 81 -25.85 22.59 -8.09
CA GLU A 81 -25.44 21.23 -7.76
C GLU A 81 -25.41 20.30 -8.98
N SER A 82 -26.49 20.28 -9.78
CA SER A 82 -26.59 19.43 -10.97
C SER A 82 -25.49 19.72 -12.00
N MET A 83 -25.14 20.99 -12.20
CA MET A 83 -24.05 21.40 -13.10
C MET A 83 -22.67 21.07 -12.53
N SER A 84 -22.50 21.18 -11.21
CA SER A 84 -21.28 20.76 -10.53
C SER A 84 -21.07 19.24 -10.63
N ALA A 85 -22.12 18.44 -10.38
CA ALA A 85 -22.11 16.99 -10.56
C ALA A 85 -21.78 16.61 -12.01
N LEU A 86 -22.42 17.24 -13.01
CA LEU A 86 -22.11 17.05 -14.42
C LEU A 86 -20.63 17.38 -14.72
N GLY A 87 -20.09 18.45 -14.15
CA GLY A 87 -18.68 18.83 -14.29
C GLY A 87 -17.72 17.80 -13.71
N PHE A 88 -17.97 17.30 -12.50
CA PHE A 88 -17.14 16.26 -11.88
C PHE A 88 -17.19 14.92 -12.63
N ILE A 89 -18.39 14.49 -13.07
CA ILE A 89 -18.56 13.26 -13.87
C ILE A 89 -17.92 13.42 -15.25
N SER A 90 -18.05 14.59 -15.89
CA SER A 90 -17.37 14.95 -17.14
C SER A 90 -15.85 14.85 -17.02
N LEU A 91 -15.26 15.47 -15.99
CA LEU A 91 -13.81 15.46 -15.78
C LEU A 91 -13.31 14.06 -15.48
N SER A 92 -13.99 13.33 -14.58
CA SER A 92 -13.64 11.94 -14.28
C SER A 92 -13.72 11.05 -15.54
N GLY A 93 -14.82 11.13 -16.29
CA GLY A 93 -15.01 10.38 -17.53
C GLY A 93 -14.01 10.76 -18.63
N GLY A 94 -13.65 12.04 -18.76
CA GLY A 94 -12.66 12.52 -19.71
C GLY A 94 -11.25 11.99 -19.43
N TYR A 95 -10.85 11.99 -18.15
CA TYR A 95 -9.58 11.39 -17.72
C TYR A 95 -9.58 9.85 -17.84
N LEU A 96 -10.70 9.18 -17.55
CA LEU A 96 -10.85 7.74 -17.72
C LEU A 96 -10.74 7.34 -19.20
N LEU A 97 -11.45 8.03 -20.08
CA LEU A 97 -11.43 7.83 -21.51
C LEU A 97 -10.04 8.14 -22.10
N THR A 98 -9.34 9.14 -21.56
CA THR A 98 -7.93 9.40 -21.85
C THR A 98 -7.04 8.22 -21.47
N GLY A 99 -7.26 7.61 -20.31
CA GLY A 99 -6.56 6.39 -19.89
C GLY A 99 -6.81 5.21 -20.83
N LEU A 100 -8.06 4.95 -21.22
CA LEU A 100 -8.41 3.89 -22.16
C LEU A 100 -7.75 4.08 -23.54
N LEU A 101 -7.58 5.33 -24.00
CA LEU A 101 -7.01 5.66 -25.30
C LEU A 101 -5.46 5.81 -25.30
N SER A 102 -4.83 5.88 -24.13
CA SER A 102 -3.38 6.04 -23.97
C SER A 102 -2.55 4.82 -24.43
N GLY A 103 -3.18 3.70 -24.77
CA GLY A 103 -2.53 2.57 -25.45
C GLY A 103 -2.08 2.90 -26.89
N SER A 104 -2.51 4.01 -27.48
CA SER A 104 -2.11 4.41 -28.83
C SER A 104 -0.96 5.44 -28.84
N GLY A 105 0.11 5.15 -29.58
CA GLY A 105 1.30 6.02 -29.69
C GLY A 105 1.07 7.39 -30.36
N ARG A 106 -0.14 7.66 -30.89
CA ARG A 106 -0.55 9.02 -31.29
C ARG A 106 -0.99 9.86 -30.09
N ILE A 107 -1.71 9.24 -29.15
CA ILE A 107 -2.30 9.89 -27.98
C ILE A 107 -1.26 10.00 -26.84
N GLN A 108 -0.33 9.05 -26.72
CA GLN A 108 0.82 9.18 -25.80
C GLN A 108 1.62 10.46 -26.06
N ARG A 109 1.87 10.82 -27.33
CA ARG A 109 2.57 12.07 -27.73
C ARG A 109 1.81 13.36 -27.42
N TRP A 110 0.53 13.28 -27.02
CA TRP A 110 -0.27 14.42 -26.60
C TRP A 110 -0.37 14.53 -25.07
N ILE A 111 -0.16 13.42 -24.35
CA ILE A 111 -0.25 13.33 -22.89
C ILE A 111 1.13 13.40 -22.22
N GLN A 112 2.20 12.99 -22.91
CA GLN A 112 3.57 13.01 -22.40
C GLN A 112 4.35 14.21 -22.96
N LEU A 113 5.10 14.89 -22.09
CA LEU A 113 6.06 15.90 -22.49
C LEU A 113 7.26 15.25 -23.21
N PRO A 114 7.73 15.80 -24.34
CA PRO A 114 9.01 15.41 -24.92
C PRO A 114 10.13 15.66 -23.91
N GLU A 115 11.07 14.72 -23.79
CA GLU A 115 12.20 14.82 -22.85
C GLU A 115 13.14 15.99 -23.18
N ALA A 116 13.15 16.45 -24.43
CA ALA A 116 13.87 17.64 -24.90
C ALA A 116 13.35 18.99 -24.36
N ALA A 117 12.39 19.00 -23.42
CA ALA A 117 11.89 20.22 -22.76
C ALA A 117 12.69 20.61 -21.50
N GLU A 118 13.90 20.09 -21.34
CA GLU A 118 14.83 20.41 -20.24
C GLU A 118 15.90 21.45 -20.64
N SER A 119 15.51 22.48 -21.39
CA SER A 119 16.37 23.67 -21.56
C SER A 119 16.35 24.51 -20.27
N PRO A 120 17.52 24.74 -19.63
CA PRO A 120 17.58 25.35 -18.28
C PRO A 120 17.16 26.83 -18.23
N GLU A 121 17.04 27.52 -19.37
CA GLU A 121 16.73 28.95 -19.44
C GLU A 121 15.26 29.32 -19.21
N GLN A 122 14.33 28.35 -19.21
CA GLN A 122 12.90 28.66 -19.07
C GLN A 122 12.45 28.78 -17.61
N GLY A 123 12.25 30.02 -17.16
CA GLY A 123 11.74 30.32 -15.81
C GLY A 123 10.50 29.51 -15.41
N ARG A 124 10.46 29.06 -14.15
CA ARG A 124 9.52 28.05 -13.61
C ARG A 124 8.05 28.24 -14.02
N LEU A 125 7.57 29.48 -14.09
CA LEU A 125 6.19 29.80 -14.49
C LEU A 125 5.93 29.55 -16.00
N LYS A 126 6.88 29.87 -16.89
CA LYS A 126 6.77 29.58 -18.33
C LYS A 126 6.80 28.06 -18.57
N ARG A 127 7.68 27.33 -17.86
CA ARG A 127 7.71 25.86 -17.89
C ARG A 127 6.38 25.25 -17.45
N LEU A 128 5.75 25.78 -16.39
CA LEU A 128 4.42 25.36 -15.94
C LEU A 128 3.34 25.57 -17.02
N VAL A 129 3.26 26.78 -17.58
CA VAL A 129 2.25 27.11 -18.61
C VAL A 129 2.43 26.30 -19.90
N PHE A 130 3.67 26.05 -20.33
CA PHE A 130 3.91 25.13 -21.46
C PHE A 130 3.52 23.70 -21.12
N SER A 131 3.77 23.26 -19.89
CA SER A 131 3.44 21.91 -19.44
C SER A 131 1.93 21.67 -19.35
N PHE A 132 1.09 22.71 -19.19
CA PHE A 132 -0.38 22.57 -19.26
C PHE A 132 -0.90 22.00 -20.59
N ARG A 133 -0.11 22.00 -21.67
CA ARG A 133 -0.48 21.36 -22.95
C ARG A 133 -0.87 19.88 -22.77
N ILE A 134 -0.26 19.14 -21.85
CA ILE A 134 -0.60 17.74 -21.57
C ILE A 134 -2.01 17.55 -21.01
N CYS A 135 -2.55 18.58 -20.36
CA CYS A 135 -3.90 18.57 -19.80
C CYS A 135 -4.98 18.86 -20.84
N LEU A 136 -4.61 19.41 -22.00
CA LEU A 136 -5.56 19.79 -23.05
C LEU A 136 -6.32 18.59 -23.61
N PHE A 137 -5.64 17.46 -23.82
CA PHE A 137 -6.29 16.24 -24.31
C PHE A 137 -7.35 15.70 -23.32
N PRO A 138 -7.04 15.47 -22.02
CA PRO A 138 -8.05 15.15 -21.02
C PRO A 138 -9.23 16.13 -20.96
N LEU A 139 -8.99 17.44 -21.10
CA LEU A 139 -10.04 18.45 -21.08
C LEU A 139 -10.94 18.38 -22.32
N ILE A 140 -10.39 18.09 -23.51
CA ILE A 140 -11.19 17.84 -24.72
C ILE A 140 -12.04 16.57 -24.52
N MET A 141 -11.47 15.50 -23.98
CA MET A 141 -12.23 14.27 -23.69
C MET A 141 -13.32 14.53 -22.63
N ALA A 142 -13.06 15.36 -21.62
CA ALA A 142 -14.05 15.76 -20.64
C ALA A 142 -15.19 16.58 -21.27
N ALA A 143 -14.90 17.51 -22.18
CA ALA A 143 -15.91 18.26 -22.93
C ALA A 143 -16.77 17.33 -23.81
N VAL A 144 -16.17 16.33 -24.47
CA VAL A 144 -16.91 15.29 -25.22
C VAL A 144 -17.84 14.51 -24.29
N VAL A 145 -17.36 14.09 -23.11
CA VAL A 145 -18.20 13.41 -22.11
C VAL A 145 -19.31 14.33 -21.58
N LEU A 146 -19.05 15.63 -21.38
CA LEU A 146 -20.07 16.59 -20.95
C LEU A 146 -21.19 16.73 -21.99
N VAL A 147 -20.83 16.89 -23.26
CA VAL A 147 -21.81 16.96 -24.36
C VAL A 147 -22.62 15.66 -24.45
N ALA A 148 -21.98 14.50 -24.29
CA ALA A 148 -22.68 13.21 -24.25
C ALA A 148 -23.62 13.09 -23.05
N LEU A 149 -23.21 13.52 -21.85
CA LEU A 149 -24.04 13.53 -20.64
C LEU A 149 -25.24 14.47 -20.80
N LEU A 150 -25.05 15.67 -21.35
CA LEU A 150 -26.14 16.61 -21.61
C LEU A 150 -27.13 16.05 -22.65
N ALA A 151 -26.64 15.40 -23.71
CA ALA A 151 -27.48 14.76 -24.73
C ALA A 151 -28.22 13.50 -24.23
N LEU A 152 -27.72 12.83 -23.19
CA LEU A 152 -28.37 11.66 -22.60
C LEU A 152 -29.32 12.03 -21.45
N VAL A 153 -28.91 12.92 -20.55
CA VAL A 153 -29.47 13.11 -19.20
C VAL A 153 -29.93 14.56 -18.93
N GLY A 154 -29.64 15.51 -19.82
CA GLY A 154 -30.09 16.89 -19.70
C GLY A 154 -31.61 17.08 -19.86
N GLU A 155 -32.09 18.32 -19.75
CA GLU A 155 -33.52 18.68 -19.88
C GLU A 155 -34.18 18.16 -21.18
N GLN A 156 -33.41 18.05 -22.26
CA GLN A 156 -33.83 17.54 -23.57
C GLN A 156 -33.15 16.20 -23.91
N GLY A 157 -32.65 15.50 -22.90
CA GLY A 157 -31.84 14.29 -23.04
C GLY A 157 -32.65 13.07 -23.49
N ALA A 158 -31.97 12.14 -24.18
CA ALA A 158 -32.58 10.91 -24.70
C ALA A 158 -33.18 9.98 -23.62
N LEU A 159 -32.75 10.11 -22.36
CA LEU A 159 -33.26 9.37 -21.20
C LEU A 159 -34.20 10.22 -20.31
N GLY A 160 -34.51 11.46 -20.73
CA GLY A 160 -35.18 12.47 -19.92
C GLY A 160 -34.24 13.19 -18.96
N ASP A 161 -34.77 14.20 -18.26
CA ASP A 161 -34.03 14.93 -17.24
C ASP A 161 -33.79 14.06 -16.00
N LEU A 162 -32.55 13.59 -15.85
CA LEU A 162 -32.07 12.96 -14.61
C LEU A 162 -30.98 13.82 -13.95
N THR A 163 -30.81 15.08 -14.36
CA THR A 163 -29.74 15.96 -13.86
C THR A 163 -29.83 16.16 -12.34
N GLY A 164 -31.05 16.31 -11.80
CA GLY A 164 -31.31 16.40 -10.36
C GLY A 164 -31.01 15.12 -9.57
N LEU A 165 -30.85 13.97 -10.22
CA LEU A 165 -30.41 12.73 -9.56
C LEU A 165 -28.88 12.62 -9.49
N LEU A 166 -28.15 13.30 -10.37
CA LEU A 166 -26.68 13.18 -10.44
C LEU A 166 -25.98 13.60 -9.13
N PRO A 167 -26.35 14.68 -8.42
CA PRO A 167 -25.76 15.02 -7.13
C PRO A 167 -25.94 13.91 -6.09
N MET A 168 -27.13 13.31 -6.01
CA MET A 168 -27.44 12.22 -5.08
C MET A 168 -26.66 10.93 -5.44
N VAL A 169 -26.61 10.56 -6.71
CA VAL A 169 -25.86 9.39 -7.19
C VAL A 169 -24.36 9.58 -6.91
N LEU A 170 -23.80 10.74 -7.26
CA LEU A 170 -22.39 11.04 -7.05
C LEU A 170 -22.03 11.09 -5.55
N SER A 171 -22.91 11.67 -4.71
CA SER A 171 -22.78 11.62 -3.24
C SER A 171 -22.79 10.18 -2.72
N SER A 172 -23.72 9.33 -3.20
CA SER A 172 -23.80 7.92 -2.77
C SER A 172 -22.54 7.09 -3.08
N CYS A 173 -21.80 7.45 -4.14
CA CYS A 173 -20.53 6.82 -4.48
C CYS A 173 -19.45 6.99 -3.40
N PHE A 174 -19.58 7.97 -2.50
CA PHE A 174 -18.70 8.15 -1.34
C PHE A 174 -18.54 6.87 -0.50
N VAL A 175 -19.59 6.06 -0.35
CA VAL A 175 -19.52 4.78 0.40
C VAL A 175 -18.59 3.79 -0.31
N VAL A 176 -18.66 3.71 -1.63
CA VAL A 176 -17.76 2.88 -2.45
C VAL A 176 -16.33 3.38 -2.31
N TRP A 177 -16.13 4.70 -2.38
CA TRP A 177 -14.81 5.31 -2.22
C TRP A 177 -14.22 5.10 -0.82
N ALA A 178 -15.00 5.21 0.25
CA ALA A 178 -14.54 4.94 1.61
C ALA A 178 -14.05 3.49 1.78
N ILE A 179 -14.71 2.52 1.14
CA ILE A 179 -14.26 1.12 1.11
C ILE A 179 -12.96 0.97 0.30
N VAL A 180 -12.88 1.59 -0.88
CA VAL A 180 -11.67 1.57 -1.74
C VAL A 180 -10.48 2.23 -1.03
N GLN A 181 -10.70 3.36 -0.37
CA GLN A 181 -9.74 4.11 0.43
C GLN A 181 -9.26 3.28 1.63
N GLY A 182 -10.18 2.69 2.39
CA GLY A 182 -9.84 1.79 3.50
C GLY A 182 -9.02 0.58 3.07
N ARG A 183 -9.27 0.02 1.87
CA ARG A 183 -8.46 -1.07 1.30
C ARG A 183 -7.09 -0.63 0.83
N GLY A 184 -6.97 0.52 0.15
CA GLY A 184 -5.69 1.07 -0.30
C GLY A 184 -4.79 1.43 0.88
N PHE A 185 -5.34 2.17 1.87
CA PHE A 185 -4.67 2.47 3.13
C PHE A 185 -4.30 1.19 3.90
N GLY A 186 -5.17 0.17 3.85
CA GLY A 186 -4.92 -1.14 4.42
C GLY A 186 -3.69 -1.85 3.86
N ARG A 187 -3.43 -1.74 2.55
CA ARG A 187 -2.21 -2.31 1.93
C ARG A 187 -0.97 -1.56 2.40
N TRP A 188 -0.99 -0.24 2.41
CA TRP A 188 0.10 0.58 2.93
C TRP A 188 0.41 0.26 4.41
N LEU A 189 -0.62 0.07 5.24
CA LEU A 189 -0.45 -0.30 6.63
C LEU A 189 0.12 -1.73 6.79
N ALA A 190 -0.10 -2.60 5.81
CA ALA A 190 0.45 -3.95 5.77
C ALA A 190 1.93 -3.97 5.34
N SER A 191 2.33 -3.19 4.32
CA SER A 191 3.74 -3.03 3.98
C SER A 191 4.52 -2.35 5.11
N LEU A 192 3.93 -1.34 5.77
CA LEU A 192 4.51 -0.77 6.99
C LEU A 192 4.67 -1.80 8.12
N ALA A 193 3.68 -2.68 8.33
CA ALA A 193 3.79 -3.78 9.29
C ALA A 193 4.86 -4.83 8.91
N ALA A 194 5.11 -5.01 7.60
CA ALA A 194 6.13 -5.91 7.05
C ALA A 194 7.54 -5.29 6.97
N SER A 195 7.67 -3.96 7.13
CA SER A 195 8.97 -3.29 7.15
C SER A 195 9.83 -3.75 8.32
N LYS A 196 11.14 -3.97 8.10
CA LYS A 196 12.13 -4.33 9.15
C LYS A 196 11.64 -5.44 10.09
N LEU A 197 11.24 -6.58 9.50
CA LEU A 197 10.93 -7.80 10.24
C LEU A 197 12.23 -8.56 10.59
N PRO A 198 12.23 -9.38 11.66
CA PRO A 198 13.34 -10.31 11.91
C PRO A 198 13.42 -11.36 10.80
N GLU A 199 14.57 -12.01 10.70
CA GLU A 199 14.76 -13.19 9.85
C GLU A 199 13.82 -14.33 10.27
N ALA A 200 13.44 -15.16 9.29
CA ALA A 200 12.55 -16.30 9.49
C ALA A 200 13.26 -17.38 10.32
N GLN A 201 12.73 -17.63 11.52
CA GLN A 201 13.23 -18.62 12.47
C GLN A 201 12.03 -19.28 13.15
N ASP A 202 12.13 -20.58 13.39
CA ASP A 202 11.12 -21.32 14.13
C ASP A 202 11.05 -20.88 15.59
N ARG A 203 9.83 -20.90 16.12
CA ARG A 203 9.53 -20.35 17.43
C ARG A 203 8.52 -21.19 18.19
N ALA A 204 8.84 -21.49 19.45
CA ALA A 204 7.89 -22.06 20.39
C ALA A 204 6.64 -21.18 20.56
N GLU A 205 5.45 -21.78 20.38
CA GLU A 205 4.17 -21.09 20.45
C GLU A 205 4.00 -20.33 21.77
N GLY A 206 3.87 -19.00 21.72
CA GLY A 206 3.79 -18.22 22.95
C GLY A 206 3.73 -16.71 22.77
N GLY A 207 3.50 -16.00 23.88
CA GLY A 207 3.52 -14.53 23.94
C GLY A 207 2.32 -13.81 23.31
N LEU A 208 1.56 -14.44 22.43
CA LEU A 208 0.43 -13.84 21.68
C LEU A 208 -0.61 -13.14 22.60
N ARG A 209 -0.97 -13.78 23.73
CA ARG A 209 -1.86 -13.20 24.75
C ARG A 209 -1.21 -11.99 25.45
N ARG A 210 0.06 -12.10 25.87
CA ARG A 210 0.80 -11.01 26.55
C ARG A 210 0.89 -9.77 25.65
N HIS A 211 1.33 -9.93 24.40
CA HIS A 211 1.39 -8.83 23.43
C HIS A 211 0.04 -8.15 23.25
N SER A 212 -1.05 -8.92 23.24
CA SER A 212 -2.38 -8.38 22.92
C SER A 212 -3.04 -7.71 24.13
N VAL A 213 -2.73 -8.14 25.36
CA VAL A 213 -3.03 -7.37 26.58
C VAL A 213 -2.24 -6.06 26.60
N LEU A 214 -0.93 -6.08 26.30
CA LEU A 214 -0.12 -4.86 26.21
C LEU A 214 -0.64 -3.90 25.12
N SER A 215 -1.04 -4.43 23.96
CA SER A 215 -1.63 -3.65 22.87
C SER A 215 -2.95 -3.01 23.29
N TYR A 216 -3.80 -3.73 24.03
CA TYR A 216 -5.06 -3.23 24.55
C TYR A 216 -4.86 -2.11 25.59
N VAL A 217 -3.95 -2.30 26.54
CA VAL A 217 -3.61 -1.28 27.54
C VAL A 217 -3.03 -0.03 26.90
N LEU A 218 -2.12 -0.18 25.92
CA LEU A 218 -1.58 0.92 25.14
C LEU A 218 -2.68 1.67 24.36
N LEU A 219 -3.61 0.94 23.74
CA LEU A 219 -4.73 1.52 22.99
C LEU A 219 -5.65 2.35 23.90
N MET A 220 -5.97 1.83 25.09
CA MET A 220 -6.80 2.53 26.08
C MET A 220 -6.09 3.76 26.66
N ALA A 221 -4.80 3.65 26.98
CA ALA A 221 -4.01 4.76 27.48
C ALA A 221 -3.86 5.89 26.44
N LEU A 222 -3.61 5.54 25.17
CA LEU A 222 -3.49 6.50 24.08
C LEU A 222 -4.83 7.16 23.76
N ALA A 223 -5.93 6.40 23.68
CA ALA A 223 -7.25 6.96 23.42
C ALA A 223 -7.74 7.85 24.57
N GLY A 224 -7.55 7.43 25.83
CA GLY A 224 -7.85 8.27 27.00
C GLY A 224 -6.99 9.53 27.07
N GLY A 225 -5.69 9.43 26.77
CA GLY A 225 -4.78 10.58 26.70
C GLY A 225 -5.19 11.59 25.62
N LEU A 226 -5.62 11.12 24.44
CA LEU A 226 -6.13 11.99 23.38
C LEU A 226 -7.44 12.69 23.79
N ILE A 227 -8.39 11.97 24.39
CA ILE A 227 -9.65 12.59 24.85
C ILE A 227 -9.38 13.65 25.92
N ALA A 228 -8.53 13.35 26.91
CA ALA A 228 -8.13 14.32 27.93
C ALA A 228 -7.43 15.55 27.33
N ALA A 229 -6.61 15.38 26.28
CA ALA A 229 -6.02 16.50 25.55
C ALA A 229 -7.08 17.35 24.81
N PHE A 230 -8.08 16.72 24.17
CA PHE A 230 -9.17 17.44 23.52
C PHE A 230 -10.04 18.21 24.52
N GLU A 231 -10.40 17.61 25.66
CA GLU A 231 -11.16 18.29 26.73
C GLU A 231 -10.36 19.44 27.35
N TRP A 232 -9.06 19.26 27.57
CA TRP A 232 -8.18 20.32 28.06
C TRP A 232 -8.10 21.50 27.09
N MET A 233 -7.97 21.24 25.78
CA MET A 233 -8.02 22.29 24.75
C MET A 233 -9.40 22.96 24.66
N ALA A 234 -10.49 22.26 25.00
CA ALA A 234 -11.84 22.81 25.09
C ALA A 234 -12.09 23.61 26.40
N GLY A 235 -11.13 23.65 27.32
CA GLY A 235 -11.26 24.36 28.60
C GLY A 235 -12.07 23.61 29.67
N THR A 236 -12.34 22.32 29.47
CA THR A 236 -13.12 21.48 30.39
C THR A 236 -12.28 21.01 31.59
N SER A 237 -12.90 20.89 32.76
CA SER A 237 -12.22 20.44 33.98
C SER A 237 -12.02 18.92 34.02
N LEU A 238 -10.77 18.47 33.92
CA LEU A 238 -10.37 17.05 33.96
C LEU A 238 -10.45 16.44 35.38
N ALA A 239 -11.66 16.31 35.93
CA ALA A 239 -11.89 15.56 37.17
C ALA A 239 -11.81 14.04 36.89
N PRO A 240 -10.81 13.29 37.41
CA PRO A 240 -10.51 11.94 36.90
C PRO A 240 -11.66 10.94 36.98
N ALA A 241 -12.45 10.97 38.05
CA ALA A 241 -13.61 10.09 38.20
C ALA A 241 -14.73 10.42 37.21
N GLN A 242 -14.96 11.72 36.93
CA GLN A 242 -16.00 12.20 36.04
C GLN A 242 -15.65 11.91 34.57
N PHE A 243 -14.40 12.13 34.18
CA PHE A 243 -13.85 11.81 32.86
C PHE A 243 -14.15 10.37 32.39
N PHE A 244 -13.94 9.38 33.26
CA PHE A 244 -14.23 7.98 32.92
C PHE A 244 -15.73 7.68 32.82
N VAL A 245 -16.59 8.42 33.52
CA VAL A 245 -18.05 8.29 33.45
C VAL A 245 -18.57 8.91 32.14
N ASP A 246 -18.15 10.14 31.82
CA ASP A 246 -18.59 10.89 30.64
C ASP A 246 -18.14 10.24 29.32
N HIS A 247 -17.06 9.45 29.36
CA HIS A 247 -16.57 8.69 28.21
C HIS A 247 -16.71 7.17 28.35
N ALA A 248 -17.49 6.68 29.32
CA ALA A 248 -17.69 5.25 29.54
C ALA A 248 -18.16 4.50 28.27
N ILE A 249 -19.09 5.10 27.53
CA ILE A 249 -19.64 4.54 26.28
C ILE A 249 -18.53 4.38 25.23
N PHE A 250 -17.61 5.34 25.10
CA PHE A 250 -16.47 5.25 24.19
C PHE A 250 -15.55 4.08 24.56
N PHE A 251 -15.13 3.98 25.83
CA PHE A 251 -14.25 2.90 26.27
C PHE A 251 -14.88 1.51 26.14
N VAL A 252 -16.20 1.40 26.36
CA VAL A 252 -16.97 0.17 26.10
C VAL A 252 -16.99 -0.16 24.60
N ALA A 253 -17.27 0.82 23.73
CA ALA A 253 -17.28 0.61 22.28
C ALA A 253 -15.89 0.21 21.74
N LEU A 254 -14.83 0.91 22.17
CA LEU A 254 -13.45 0.60 21.82
C LEU A 254 -13.04 -0.80 22.31
N THR A 255 -13.45 -1.19 23.51
CA THR A 255 -13.24 -2.55 24.04
C THR A 255 -13.97 -3.60 23.21
N ALA A 256 -15.25 -3.40 22.89
CA ALA A 256 -16.04 -4.33 22.10
C ALA A 256 -15.44 -4.54 20.70
N VAL A 257 -15.01 -3.45 20.06
CA VAL A 257 -14.34 -3.46 18.75
C VAL A 257 -12.99 -4.18 18.79
N PHE A 258 -12.16 -3.92 19.81
CA PHE A 258 -10.89 -4.61 20.00
C PHE A 258 -11.08 -6.12 20.24
N VAL A 259 -12.01 -6.50 21.13
CA VAL A 259 -12.31 -7.91 21.44
C VAL A 259 -12.87 -8.65 20.23
N LEU A 260 -13.75 -8.01 19.44
CA LEU A 260 -14.29 -8.57 18.20
C LEU A 260 -13.19 -8.84 17.18
N ALA A 261 -12.32 -7.85 16.95
CA ALA A 261 -11.17 -7.96 16.05
C ALA A 261 -10.21 -9.06 16.50
N TRP A 262 -9.83 -9.06 17.79
CA TRP A 262 -8.97 -10.07 18.40
C TRP A 262 -9.54 -11.47 18.20
N ARG A 263 -10.81 -11.69 18.54
CA ARG A 263 -11.49 -12.99 18.37
C ARG A 263 -11.53 -13.43 16.91
N ARG A 264 -11.81 -12.52 15.99
CA ARG A 264 -11.92 -12.81 14.54
C ARG A 264 -10.55 -13.12 13.91
N SER A 265 -9.48 -12.49 14.40
CA SER A 265 -8.12 -12.72 13.91
C SER A 265 -7.39 -13.88 14.62
N PHE A 266 -7.83 -14.30 15.80
CA PHE A 266 -7.13 -15.27 16.65
C PHE A 266 -6.65 -16.55 15.92
N PRO A 267 -7.45 -17.24 15.07
CA PRO A 267 -6.98 -18.46 14.39
C PRO A 267 -5.79 -18.22 13.46
N ALA A 268 -5.83 -17.12 12.69
CA ALA A 268 -4.72 -16.74 11.82
C ALA A 268 -3.50 -16.28 12.64
N ARG A 269 -3.70 -15.61 13.77
CA ARG A 269 -2.59 -15.18 14.65
C ARG A 269 -1.94 -16.32 15.42
N LEU A 270 -2.65 -17.43 15.63
CA LEU A 270 -2.08 -18.67 16.18
C LEU A 270 -1.19 -19.36 15.13
N GLN A 271 -1.68 -19.48 13.88
CA GLN A 271 -0.87 -19.97 12.75
C GLN A 271 0.38 -19.10 12.53
N ALA A 272 0.26 -17.77 12.66
CA ALA A 272 1.39 -16.85 12.60
C ALA A 272 2.46 -17.06 13.69
N SER A 273 2.18 -17.85 14.74
CA SER A 273 3.03 -17.90 15.93
C SER A 273 4.17 -18.92 15.89
N SER A 274 4.17 -19.82 14.90
CA SER A 274 5.23 -20.81 14.64
C SER A 274 6.54 -20.19 14.13
N ARG A 275 6.46 -19.07 13.38
CA ARG A 275 7.63 -18.37 12.83
C ARG A 275 7.78 -16.94 13.37
N SER A 276 9.02 -16.53 13.60
CA SER A 276 9.43 -15.21 14.10
C SER A 276 8.90 -14.02 13.26
N ASP A 277 8.96 -14.15 11.94
CA ASP A 277 8.62 -13.13 10.94
C ASP A 277 7.09 -12.92 10.87
N PHE A 278 6.32 -14.00 10.68
CA PHE A 278 4.87 -13.95 10.70
C PHE A 278 4.32 -13.51 12.04
N HIS A 279 4.92 -13.91 13.17
CA HIS A 279 4.49 -13.48 14.49
C HIS A 279 4.67 -11.97 14.67
N SER A 280 5.81 -11.45 14.22
CA SER A 280 6.15 -10.02 14.29
C SER A 280 5.25 -9.19 13.39
N PHE A 281 5.04 -9.62 12.14
CA PHE A 281 4.07 -9.04 11.21
C PHE A 281 2.66 -9.03 11.81
N SER A 282 2.19 -10.17 12.30
CA SER A 282 0.85 -10.37 12.86
C SER A 282 0.55 -9.45 14.04
N ASN A 283 1.53 -9.28 14.93
CA ASN A 283 1.45 -8.38 16.07
C ASN A 283 1.45 -6.90 15.67
N ARG A 284 2.36 -6.50 14.77
CA ARG A 284 2.44 -5.12 14.25
C ARG A 284 1.18 -4.75 13.47
N TRP A 285 0.72 -5.62 12.58
CA TRP A 285 -0.52 -5.46 11.83
C TRP A 285 -1.73 -5.28 12.73
N MET A 286 -1.88 -6.11 13.78
CA MET A 286 -2.95 -5.94 14.75
C MET A 286 -2.86 -4.57 15.44
N LEU A 287 -1.69 -4.20 15.97
CA LEU A 287 -1.52 -2.93 16.70
C LEU A 287 -1.83 -1.73 15.80
N LEU A 288 -1.22 -1.66 14.61
CA LEU A 288 -1.39 -0.56 13.67
C LEU A 288 -2.85 -0.42 13.20
N SER A 289 -3.51 -1.53 12.87
CA SER A 289 -4.92 -1.49 12.44
C SER A 289 -5.88 -1.18 13.60
N GLN A 290 -5.56 -1.56 14.85
CA GLN A 290 -6.34 -1.14 16.02
C GLN A 290 -6.16 0.35 16.34
N LEU A 291 -4.94 0.90 16.25
CA LEU A 291 -4.69 2.34 16.40
C LEU A 291 -5.51 3.15 15.40
N LEU A 292 -5.58 2.70 14.13
CA LEU A 292 -6.40 3.36 13.12
C LEU A 292 -7.90 3.28 13.42
N ILE A 293 -8.40 2.09 13.80
CA ILE A 293 -9.80 1.90 14.18
C ILE A 293 -10.17 2.79 15.36
N ALA A 294 -9.30 2.86 16.37
CA ALA A 294 -9.49 3.72 17.55
C ALA A 294 -9.49 5.21 17.17
N TRP A 295 -8.62 5.64 16.25
CA TRP A 295 -8.63 7.00 15.71
C TRP A 295 -9.96 7.34 15.03
N HIS A 296 -10.46 6.48 14.15
CA HIS A 296 -11.73 6.71 13.45
C HIS A 296 -12.93 6.69 14.41
N LEU A 297 -12.92 5.78 15.39
CA LEU A 297 -13.93 5.75 16.45
C LEU A 297 -13.87 7.01 17.34
N LEU A 298 -12.67 7.56 17.57
CA LEU A 298 -12.47 8.80 18.30
C LEU A 298 -12.96 10.03 17.51
N THR A 299 -12.79 10.07 16.17
CA THR A 299 -13.41 11.13 15.34
C THR A 299 -14.94 11.08 15.42
N VAL A 300 -15.54 9.88 15.34
CA VAL A 300 -17.00 9.71 15.54
C VAL A 300 -17.41 10.14 16.95
N TRP A 301 -16.64 9.78 17.98
CA TRP A 301 -16.91 10.19 19.36
C TRP A 301 -16.83 11.71 19.55
N ARG A 302 -15.83 12.36 18.97
CA ARG A 302 -15.68 13.83 19.00
C ARG A 302 -16.88 14.50 18.36
N HIS A 303 -17.22 14.13 17.12
CA HIS A 303 -18.44 14.64 16.49
C HIS A 303 -19.68 14.38 17.34
N TRP A 304 -19.82 13.24 18.01
CA TRP A 304 -21.04 12.92 18.77
C TRP A 304 -21.14 13.69 20.10
N ALA A 305 -20.07 13.66 20.90
CA ALA A 305 -20.09 13.99 22.33
C ALA A 305 -19.19 15.17 22.75
N ILE A 306 -18.15 15.52 21.98
CA ILE A 306 -17.21 16.59 22.34
C ILE A 306 -17.42 17.76 21.39
N THR A 307 -18.17 18.79 21.81
CA THR A 307 -18.43 20.00 21.00
C THR A 307 -17.13 20.61 20.47
N PRO A 308 -16.86 20.56 19.14
CA PRO A 308 -15.57 20.96 18.60
C PRO A 308 -15.38 22.47 18.55
N SER A 309 -14.13 22.90 18.49
CA SER A 309 -13.78 24.16 17.83
C SER A 309 -13.78 23.94 16.30
N ASP A 310 -14.82 24.42 15.61
CA ASP A 310 -15.12 24.11 14.21
C ASP A 310 -13.89 24.18 13.27
N GLY A 311 -13.09 25.24 13.36
CA GLY A 311 -11.96 25.47 12.46
C GLY A 311 -10.80 24.48 12.60
N LEU A 312 -10.47 24.05 13.83
CA LEU A 312 -9.35 23.14 14.06
C LEU A 312 -9.71 21.69 13.71
N LEU A 313 -10.95 21.28 14.03
CA LEU A 313 -11.47 19.97 13.66
C LEU A 313 -11.63 19.85 12.13
N MET A 314 -12.12 20.90 11.44
CA MET A 314 -12.20 20.92 9.98
C MET A 314 -10.81 20.80 9.32
N LEU A 315 -9.79 21.48 9.87
CA LEU A 315 -8.40 21.35 9.38
C LEU A 315 -7.84 19.94 9.61
N GLU A 316 -8.08 19.36 10.78
CA GLU A 316 -7.67 17.99 11.11
C GLU A 316 -8.31 16.97 10.17
N GLU A 317 -9.62 17.03 9.97
CA GLU A 317 -10.36 16.16 9.04
C GLU A 317 -9.89 16.32 7.60
N PHE A 318 -9.65 17.54 7.14
CA PHE A 318 -9.08 17.80 5.82
C PHE A 318 -7.69 17.17 5.65
N LEU A 319 -6.80 17.33 6.64
CA LEU A 319 -5.45 16.75 6.60
C LEU A 319 -5.48 15.21 6.69
N LEU A 320 -6.34 14.64 7.52
CA LEU A 320 -6.55 13.19 7.63
C LEU A 320 -7.12 12.60 6.33
N MET A 321 -8.11 13.26 5.73
CA MET A 321 -8.69 12.86 4.45
C MET A 321 -7.62 12.94 3.35
N MET A 322 -6.88 14.05 3.24
CA MET A 322 -5.79 14.20 2.29
C MET A 322 -4.73 13.09 2.46
N PHE A 323 -4.29 12.83 3.69
CA PHE A 323 -3.34 11.76 3.98
C PHE A 323 -3.87 10.39 3.55
N THR A 324 -5.05 10.00 4.03
CA THR A 324 -5.62 8.67 3.74
C THR A 324 -5.97 8.48 2.26
N VAL A 325 -6.36 9.53 1.53
CA VAL A 325 -6.54 9.50 0.07
C VAL A 325 -5.21 9.31 -0.66
N LEU A 326 -4.17 10.06 -0.32
CA LEU A 326 -2.83 9.89 -0.92
C LEU A 326 -2.29 8.48 -0.70
N MET A 327 -2.43 7.95 0.52
CA MET A 327 -2.02 6.59 0.86
C MET A 327 -2.87 5.53 0.15
N ALA A 328 -4.17 5.78 -0.05
CA ALA A 328 -5.03 4.89 -0.82
C ALA A 328 -4.64 4.87 -2.30
N ILE A 329 -4.37 6.03 -2.90
CA ILE A 329 -3.86 6.14 -4.28
C ILE A 329 -2.55 5.38 -4.41
N TRP A 330 -1.60 5.54 -3.47
CA TRP A 330 -0.36 4.76 -3.45
C TRP A 330 -0.62 3.25 -3.35
N GLY A 331 -1.46 2.81 -2.40
CA GLY A 331 -1.76 1.39 -2.17
C GLY A 331 -2.53 0.71 -3.30
N LEU A 332 -3.17 1.48 -4.19
CA LEU A 332 -3.83 0.98 -5.40
C LEU A 332 -2.91 1.03 -6.62
N THR A 333 -2.12 2.11 -6.79
CA THR A 333 -1.23 2.29 -7.95
C THR A 333 0.03 1.42 -7.90
N SER A 334 0.61 1.20 -6.71
CA SER A 334 1.71 0.24 -6.48
C SER A 334 1.36 -1.16 -7.01
N ARG A 335 0.21 -1.71 -6.59
CA ARG A 335 -0.30 -2.99 -7.09
C ARG A 335 -0.70 -2.95 -8.57
N SER A 336 -1.16 -1.81 -9.08
CA SER A 336 -1.56 -1.67 -10.48
C SER A 336 -0.43 -1.94 -11.48
N TYR A 337 0.83 -1.80 -11.07
CA TYR A 337 1.97 -2.16 -11.91
C TYR A 337 2.13 -3.67 -12.15
N ARG A 338 1.44 -4.51 -11.37
CA ARG A 338 1.58 -5.99 -11.38
C ARG A 338 0.22 -6.73 -11.31
N SER A 339 -0.89 -6.05 -11.59
CA SER A 339 -2.24 -6.67 -11.56
C SER A 339 -2.58 -7.38 -12.88
N THR A 340 -3.08 -8.62 -12.80
CA THR A 340 -3.52 -9.40 -13.97
C THR A 340 -4.76 -8.85 -14.68
N LEU A 341 -5.48 -7.91 -14.07
CA LEU A 341 -6.57 -7.16 -14.72
C LEU A 341 -5.98 -6.00 -15.54
N LYS A 342 -5.78 -6.24 -16.83
CA LYS A 342 -5.18 -5.32 -17.83
C LYS A 342 -5.84 -3.93 -18.00
N LEU A 343 -6.88 -3.60 -17.24
CA LEU A 343 -7.58 -2.31 -17.31
C LEU A 343 -6.68 -1.14 -16.91
N VAL A 344 -5.73 -1.36 -16.00
CA VAL A 344 -4.74 -0.36 -15.59
C VAL A 344 -3.33 -0.93 -15.73
N ASN A 345 -2.47 -0.17 -16.40
CA ASN A 345 -1.10 -0.52 -16.79
C ASN A 345 -0.21 0.74 -16.75
N ALA A 346 1.11 0.57 -16.88
CA ALA A 346 2.08 1.67 -16.75
C ALA A 346 1.78 2.91 -17.63
N ASN A 347 1.18 2.68 -18.81
CA ASN A 347 0.90 3.74 -19.78
C ASN A 347 -0.41 4.51 -19.50
N ASN A 348 -1.33 3.96 -18.71
CA ASN A 348 -2.62 4.58 -18.39
C ASN A 348 -2.88 4.87 -16.90
N ALA A 349 -1.97 4.45 -16.01
CA ALA A 349 -2.14 4.61 -14.56
C ALA A 349 -2.34 6.07 -14.12
N LEU A 350 -1.64 7.04 -14.74
CA LEU A 350 -1.77 8.45 -14.40
C LEU A 350 -3.15 9.03 -14.78
N PRO A 351 -3.65 8.90 -16.03
CA PRO A 351 -5.01 9.36 -16.35
C PRO A 351 -6.09 8.65 -15.53
N VAL A 352 -5.97 7.34 -15.28
CA VAL A 352 -6.94 6.60 -14.46
C VAL A 352 -6.92 7.05 -13.00
N GLY A 353 -5.75 7.31 -12.41
CA GLY A 353 -5.62 7.85 -11.06
C GLY A 353 -6.22 9.25 -10.91
N LEU A 354 -6.08 10.10 -11.93
CA LEU A 354 -6.71 11.42 -11.97
C LEU A 354 -8.23 11.34 -12.16
N ALA A 355 -8.72 10.40 -12.97
CA ALA A 355 -10.15 10.13 -13.12
C ALA A 355 -10.79 9.74 -11.77
N PHE A 356 -10.12 8.87 -11.01
CA PHE A 356 -10.49 8.52 -9.64
C PHE A 356 -10.47 9.75 -8.72
N GLY A 357 -9.45 10.60 -8.81
CA GLY A 357 -9.36 11.85 -8.05
C GLY A 357 -10.56 12.78 -8.26
N TYR A 358 -10.97 13.02 -9.51
CA TYR A 358 -12.16 13.84 -9.81
C TYR A 358 -13.46 13.20 -9.33
N ALA A 359 -13.61 11.87 -9.44
CA ALA A 359 -14.79 11.17 -8.93
C ALA A 359 -14.88 11.25 -7.40
N TYR A 360 -13.75 11.07 -6.70
CA TYR A 360 -13.67 11.21 -5.24
C TYR A 360 -14.01 12.63 -4.80
N ALA A 361 -13.36 13.64 -5.39
CA ALA A 361 -13.60 15.04 -5.09
C ALA A 361 -15.07 15.43 -5.35
N GLY A 362 -15.66 14.95 -6.45
CA GLY A 362 -17.06 15.17 -6.77
C GLY A 362 -18.04 14.50 -5.80
N SER A 363 -17.73 13.29 -5.34
CA SER A 363 -18.51 12.62 -4.30
C SER A 363 -18.50 13.39 -2.99
N VAL A 364 -17.33 13.83 -2.52
CA VAL A 364 -17.22 14.66 -1.30
C VAL A 364 -17.91 16.01 -1.49
N ALA A 365 -17.76 16.64 -2.67
CA ALA A 365 -18.43 17.89 -3.01
C ALA A 365 -19.96 17.81 -2.87
N MET A 366 -20.58 16.89 -3.60
CA MET A 366 -22.05 16.72 -3.58
C MET A 366 -22.55 16.28 -2.20
N LEU A 367 -21.74 15.51 -1.47
CA LEU A 367 -22.05 15.10 -0.10
C LEU A 367 -22.12 16.29 0.87
N THR A 368 -21.34 17.35 0.66
CA THR A 368 -21.43 18.57 1.48
C THR A 368 -22.62 19.49 1.17
N THR A 369 -23.23 19.39 -0.03
CA THR A 369 -24.33 20.29 -0.42
C THR A 369 -25.71 19.58 -0.40
N VAL A 370 -25.78 18.35 -0.91
CA VAL A 370 -27.02 17.56 -1.00
C VAL A 370 -27.48 17.04 0.37
N LEU A 371 -26.54 16.78 1.29
CA LEU A 371 -26.84 16.25 2.61
C LEU A 371 -26.68 17.35 3.65
N ASN A 372 -27.82 17.93 4.05
CA ASN A 372 -27.96 19.04 5.01
C ASN A 372 -27.31 18.82 6.40
N ASP A 373 -26.76 17.63 6.68
CA ASP A 373 -26.05 17.30 7.92
C ASP A 373 -24.72 16.60 7.58
N VAL A 374 -23.74 17.41 7.17
CA VAL A 374 -22.39 16.97 6.81
C VAL A 374 -21.73 16.18 7.95
N ARG A 375 -21.99 16.55 9.21
CA ARG A 375 -21.48 15.89 10.43
C ARG A 375 -21.93 14.42 10.50
N ASN A 376 -23.20 14.13 10.26
CA ASN A 376 -23.69 12.75 10.22
C ASN A 376 -23.02 11.92 9.12
N VAL A 377 -22.73 12.53 7.96
CA VAL A 377 -22.12 11.79 6.85
C VAL A 377 -20.62 11.59 7.05
N MET A 378 -19.92 12.55 7.63
CA MET A 378 -18.53 12.38 8.09
C MET A 378 -18.43 11.25 9.12
N MET A 379 -19.30 11.24 10.14
CA MET A 379 -19.40 10.12 11.09
C MET A 379 -19.66 8.78 10.39
N ALA A 380 -20.58 8.74 9.42
CA ALA A 380 -20.86 7.52 8.64
C ALA A 380 -19.64 7.04 7.85
N GLY A 381 -18.88 7.95 7.24
CA GLY A 381 -17.62 7.64 6.55
C GLY A 381 -16.59 6.99 7.47
N HIS A 382 -16.37 7.54 8.67
CA HIS A 382 -15.48 6.95 9.66
C HIS A 382 -15.96 5.56 10.13
N ILE A 383 -17.27 5.36 10.30
CA ILE A 383 -17.86 4.05 10.62
C ILE A 383 -17.60 3.03 9.48
N VAL A 384 -17.76 3.42 8.21
CA VAL A 384 -17.47 2.54 7.05
C VAL A 384 -16.00 2.13 7.02
N VAL A 385 -15.07 3.02 7.36
CA VAL A 385 -13.64 2.69 7.47
C VAL A 385 -13.38 1.71 8.62
N VAL A 386 -13.96 1.92 9.82
CA VAL A 386 -13.87 0.98 10.94
C VAL A 386 -14.35 -0.43 10.56
N LEU A 387 -15.51 -0.52 9.90
CA LEU A 387 -16.05 -1.79 9.41
C LEU A 387 -15.15 -2.44 8.34
N THR A 388 -14.57 -1.64 7.45
CA THR A 388 -13.63 -2.11 6.42
C THR A 388 -12.38 -2.72 7.05
N PHE A 389 -11.80 -2.07 8.08
CA PHE A 389 -10.64 -2.58 8.79
C PHE A 389 -10.95 -3.85 9.60
N LEU A 390 -12.09 -3.91 10.29
CA LEU A 390 -12.55 -5.13 10.98
C LEU A 390 -12.75 -6.32 10.03
N TRP A 391 -13.25 -6.07 8.82
CA TRP A 391 -13.44 -7.08 7.78
C TRP A 391 -12.11 -7.53 7.16
N MET A 392 -11.14 -6.62 7.05
CA MET A 392 -9.85 -6.82 6.39
C MET A 392 -8.77 -7.43 7.29
N GLN A 393 -8.71 -7.06 8.57
CA GLN A 393 -7.72 -7.54 9.55
C GLN A 393 -7.39 -9.05 9.46
N PRO A 394 -8.36 -9.97 9.57
CA PRO A 394 -8.10 -11.41 9.48
C PRO A 394 -7.82 -11.88 8.05
N ARG A 395 -8.30 -11.15 7.03
CA ARG A 395 -8.07 -11.52 5.61
C ARG A 395 -6.66 -11.20 5.15
N VAL A 396 -6.09 -10.05 5.55
CA VAL A 396 -4.69 -9.72 5.24
C VAL A 396 -3.77 -10.74 5.90
N LEU A 397 -3.99 -11.04 7.19
CA LEU A 397 -3.29 -12.12 7.89
C LEU A 397 -3.37 -13.45 7.12
N ALA A 398 -4.58 -13.93 6.83
CA ALA A 398 -4.78 -15.20 6.14
C ALA A 398 -4.22 -15.20 4.70
N ALA A 399 -4.21 -14.07 3.99
CA ALA A 399 -3.64 -13.97 2.65
C ALA A 399 -2.10 -14.01 2.67
N THR A 400 -1.47 -13.27 3.60
CA THR A 400 -0.01 -13.26 3.77
C THR A 400 0.53 -14.63 4.18
N MET A 401 -0.20 -15.36 5.02
CA MET A 401 0.17 -16.72 5.45
C MET A 401 -0.37 -17.85 4.54
N GLY A 402 -1.30 -17.54 3.63
CA GLY A 402 -2.01 -18.56 2.85
C GLY A 402 -1.14 -19.22 1.77
N GLY A 403 -0.24 -18.45 1.14
CA GLY A 403 0.69 -18.99 0.13
C GLY A 403 1.66 -20.02 0.72
N VAL A 404 2.03 -19.85 1.98
CA VAL A 404 2.96 -20.73 2.71
C VAL A 404 2.44 -22.17 2.78
N LYS A 405 1.11 -22.39 2.87
CA LYS A 405 0.53 -23.74 2.85
C LYS A 405 0.68 -24.47 1.52
N ALA A 406 0.84 -23.74 0.41
CA ALA A 406 1.17 -24.34 -0.88
C ALA A 406 2.66 -24.71 -0.90
N THR A 407 3.53 -23.76 -0.55
CA THR A 407 5.00 -23.93 -0.58
C THR A 407 5.48 -24.99 0.42
N GLU A 408 5.05 -24.96 1.69
CA GLU A 408 5.40 -25.97 2.70
C GLU A 408 4.85 -27.36 2.34
N ARG A 409 3.64 -27.45 1.76
CA ARG A 409 3.12 -28.74 1.26
C ARG A 409 3.92 -29.25 0.07
N ILE A 410 4.35 -28.38 -0.84
CA ILE A 410 5.20 -28.76 -1.98
C ILE A 410 6.57 -29.22 -1.47
N GLN A 411 7.16 -28.48 -0.52
CA GLN A 411 8.45 -28.82 0.07
C GLN A 411 8.39 -30.15 0.84
N GLN A 412 7.36 -30.39 1.66
CA GLN A 412 7.12 -31.68 2.31
C GLN A 412 6.90 -32.81 1.30
N VAL A 413 6.14 -32.60 0.23
CA VAL A 413 5.94 -33.62 -0.82
C VAL A 413 7.24 -33.89 -1.60
N VAL A 414 8.13 -32.90 -1.76
CA VAL A 414 9.46 -33.10 -2.37
C VAL A 414 10.40 -33.82 -1.40
N GLU A 415 10.39 -33.47 -0.12
CA GLU A 415 11.22 -34.09 0.92
C GLU A 415 10.80 -35.55 1.20
N ASP A 416 9.49 -35.85 1.19
CA ASP A 416 8.94 -37.21 1.23
C ASP A 416 9.17 -38.01 -0.08
N ALA A 417 9.33 -37.33 -1.23
CA ALA A 417 9.53 -37.96 -2.53
C ALA A 417 11.00 -38.14 -2.95
N VAL A 418 11.95 -37.52 -2.24
CA VAL A 418 13.38 -37.82 -2.36
C VAL A 418 13.70 -38.92 -1.34
N PRO A 419 13.81 -40.20 -1.74
CA PRO A 419 14.20 -41.24 -0.82
C PRO A 419 15.60 -40.93 -0.30
N THR A 420 15.75 -40.85 1.03
CA THR A 420 17.06 -40.82 1.67
C THR A 420 17.84 -42.03 1.20
N VAL A 421 18.92 -41.80 0.45
CA VAL A 421 19.85 -42.88 0.07
C VAL A 421 20.64 -43.25 1.32
N GLU A 422 20.05 -44.09 2.16
CA GLU A 422 20.81 -44.89 3.10
C GLU A 422 21.77 -45.77 2.30
N GLU A 423 23.06 -45.43 2.32
CA GLU A 423 24.11 -46.29 1.78
C GLU A 423 24.21 -47.57 2.61
N GLN A 424 23.43 -48.59 2.20
CA GLN A 424 23.52 -49.94 2.73
C GLN A 424 24.85 -50.59 2.32
N GLN A 425 25.89 -50.44 3.14
CA GLN A 425 27.10 -51.27 3.07
C GLN A 425 26.99 -52.50 3.97
N ALA A 426 26.67 -53.65 3.39
CA ALA A 426 26.86 -55.00 3.93
C ALA A 426 26.79 -56.00 2.75
N SER A 427 27.63 -57.03 2.56
CA SER A 427 28.86 -57.54 3.22
C SER A 427 29.80 -58.09 2.09
N ALA A 428 30.94 -58.78 2.24
CA ALA A 428 31.72 -59.42 3.32
C ALA A 428 33.17 -59.65 2.77
N PRO A 429 34.13 -60.35 3.43
CA PRO A 429 34.15 -60.93 4.78
C PRO A 429 35.38 -60.53 5.64
N GLN A 430 35.38 -60.99 6.90
CA GLN A 430 36.44 -60.77 7.90
C GLN A 430 37.70 -61.62 7.64
N THR A 431 38.84 -61.16 8.14
CA THR A 431 39.94 -62.02 8.60
C THR A 431 40.64 -61.36 9.79
N ASP A 432 40.84 -62.10 10.87
CA ASP A 432 41.37 -61.60 12.14
C ASP A 432 42.88 -61.35 12.16
N GLN A 433 43.30 -60.26 12.81
CA GLN A 433 44.42 -60.16 13.78
C GLN A 433 44.53 -58.69 14.25
N VAL A 434 44.16 -58.32 15.49
CA VAL A 434 44.78 -58.61 16.81
C VAL A 434 46.02 -57.77 17.11
N SER A 435 45.86 -56.83 18.08
CA SER A 435 46.90 -56.24 18.95
C SER A 435 47.98 -55.37 18.27
N GLN A 436 48.64 -54.40 18.93
CA GLN A 436 48.57 -53.79 20.27
C GLN A 436 49.41 -52.48 20.23
N SER A 437 49.46 -51.72 21.34
CA SER A 437 50.54 -50.76 21.70
C SER A 437 50.75 -49.52 20.77
N ASP A 438 51.12 -48.33 21.25
CA ASP A 438 51.41 -47.87 22.61
C ASP A 438 51.12 -46.37 22.80
N GLU A 439 51.09 -46.00 24.09
CA GLU A 439 51.59 -44.78 24.77
C GLU A 439 52.46 -43.79 23.96
N SER A 440 52.58 -42.49 24.29
CA SER A 440 52.19 -41.70 25.48
C SER A 440 52.14 -40.19 25.12
N PRO A 441 51.74 -39.27 26.04
CA PRO A 441 51.41 -37.86 25.71
C PRO A 441 52.58 -36.87 25.93
N ARG A 442 52.32 -35.55 25.70
CA ARG A 442 52.45 -34.44 26.70
C ARG A 442 53.05 -33.10 26.18
N GLU A 443 52.34 -31.98 26.47
CA GLU A 443 52.81 -30.55 26.60
C GLU A 443 53.58 -29.88 25.43
N GLU A 444 53.78 -28.56 25.34
CA GLU A 444 52.93 -27.36 25.53
C GLU A 444 53.68 -26.14 24.90
N ASN A 445 52.96 -25.09 24.47
CA ASN A 445 53.45 -23.71 24.18
C ASN A 445 54.32 -23.37 22.94
N VAL A 446 53.69 -22.65 21.98
CA VAL A 446 53.94 -21.22 21.59
C VAL A 446 55.23 -20.80 20.81
N GLU A 447 54.99 -20.17 19.63
CA GLU A 447 55.80 -19.16 18.87
C GLU A 447 57.25 -19.54 18.38
N ASP A 448 57.79 -19.07 17.24
CA ASP A 448 57.32 -18.12 16.21
C ASP A 448 57.94 -18.37 14.80
N VAL A 449 57.29 -17.80 13.77
CA VAL A 449 57.68 -17.44 12.37
C VAL A 449 59.09 -17.77 11.80
N GLN A 450 59.13 -18.39 10.60
CA GLN A 450 59.81 -17.79 9.40
C GLN A 450 59.38 -18.40 8.04
N GLU A 451 59.56 -17.62 6.97
CA GLU A 451 58.93 -17.74 5.63
C GLU A 451 59.79 -18.41 4.54
N GLY A 452 59.15 -18.77 3.42
CA GLY A 452 59.77 -18.92 2.08
C GLY A 452 59.60 -20.30 1.44
N GLU A 453 59.27 -20.45 0.14
CA GLU A 453 58.82 -19.48 -0.88
C GLU A 453 58.23 -20.25 -2.10
N ALA A 454 57.78 -19.53 -3.14
CA ALA A 454 57.40 -19.98 -4.50
C ALA A 454 55.97 -20.54 -4.74
N THR A 455 55.17 -19.72 -5.44
CA THR A 455 53.80 -19.96 -5.95
C THR A 455 53.80 -20.45 -7.42
N PRO A 456 52.63 -20.66 -8.08
CA PRO A 456 51.98 -19.54 -8.78
C PRO A 456 50.42 -19.52 -8.79
N GLN A 457 49.88 -18.41 -8.28
CA GLN A 457 48.72 -17.60 -8.72
C GLN A 457 47.45 -18.19 -9.39
N SER A 458 46.28 -17.81 -8.85
CA SER A 458 45.10 -17.41 -9.66
C SER A 458 44.13 -16.48 -8.88
N ILE A 459 44.30 -15.17 -9.06
CA ILE A 459 43.30 -14.06 -9.08
C ILE A 459 42.20 -14.02 -7.98
N GLY A 460 42.20 -12.97 -7.14
CA GLY A 460 41.00 -12.56 -6.38
C GLY A 460 41.20 -11.88 -5.01
N GLU A 461 42.44 -11.55 -4.64
CA GLU A 461 42.81 -11.00 -3.33
C GLU A 461 42.61 -9.46 -3.24
N GLY A 462 42.27 -8.94 -2.06
CA GLY A 462 42.35 -7.51 -1.74
C GLY A 462 41.05 -6.82 -1.27
N VAL A 463 40.79 -6.83 0.04
CA VAL A 463 39.78 -5.96 0.66
C VAL A 463 40.38 -4.59 0.98
N SER A 464 39.71 -3.50 0.60
CA SER A 464 39.95 -2.18 1.20
C SER A 464 38.64 -1.39 1.35
N TRP A 465 38.36 -0.91 2.55
CA TRP A 465 37.21 -0.05 2.85
C TRP A 465 37.58 1.44 2.72
N SER A 466 36.65 2.24 2.19
CA SER A 466 36.55 3.67 2.51
C SER A 466 35.10 4.17 2.37
N GLU A 467 34.76 5.14 3.22
CA GLU A 467 33.40 5.62 3.54
C GLU A 467 32.93 6.77 2.59
N PRO A 468 31.70 7.32 2.75
CA PRO A 468 30.94 7.88 1.63
C PRO A 468 31.02 9.41 1.46
N GLU A 469 30.17 9.91 0.55
CA GLU A 469 29.70 11.29 0.38
C GLU A 469 30.56 12.22 -0.50
N VAL A 470 30.03 12.55 -1.69
CA VAL A 470 30.23 13.89 -2.27
C VAL A 470 28.94 14.39 -2.92
N LEU A 471 28.47 15.53 -2.41
CA LEU A 471 27.49 16.39 -3.07
C LEU A 471 28.19 17.23 -4.15
N ALA A 472 27.49 17.50 -5.25
CA ALA A 472 27.76 18.54 -6.25
C ALA A 472 29.12 18.51 -6.98
N SER A 473 29.09 18.15 -8.27
CA SER A 473 30.17 18.42 -9.23
C SER A 473 29.61 18.87 -10.59
N ASP A 474 28.90 19.99 -10.59
CA ASP A 474 28.66 20.82 -11.77
C ASP A 474 29.00 22.28 -11.43
N VAL A 475 30.30 22.50 -11.20
CA VAL A 475 30.91 23.84 -11.22
C VAL A 475 31.94 23.81 -12.34
N SER A 476 31.52 24.28 -13.52
CA SER A 476 32.43 24.54 -14.63
C SER A 476 33.28 25.75 -14.27
N TRP A 477 34.54 25.50 -13.94
CA TRP A 477 35.56 26.54 -13.99
C TRP A 477 35.98 26.66 -15.45
N ASP A 478 35.67 27.81 -16.07
CA ASP A 478 36.35 28.23 -17.28
C ASP A 478 37.83 28.42 -16.94
N ASP A 479 38.71 27.74 -17.67
CA ASP A 479 40.13 28.07 -17.75
C ASP A 479 40.43 28.42 -19.22
N ASP A 480 40.98 29.60 -19.43
CA ASP A 480 41.06 30.29 -20.72
C ASP A 480 42.07 29.70 -21.72
N GLU A 481 41.85 30.08 -22.99
CA GLU A 481 42.86 30.31 -24.04
C GLU A 481 44.17 29.49 -24.04
N ILE A 482 44.25 28.53 -24.97
CA ILE A 482 45.49 28.33 -25.74
C ILE A 482 45.15 28.37 -27.24
N GLU A 483 45.27 29.55 -27.83
CA GLU A 483 45.53 29.65 -29.28
C GLU A 483 46.86 28.96 -29.61
N LEU A 484 46.97 28.37 -30.81
CA LEU A 484 48.08 28.65 -31.74
C LEU A 484 47.85 28.01 -33.11
N LEU A 485 47.46 28.90 -34.03
CA LEU A 485 47.57 28.92 -35.50
C LEU A 485 48.39 27.82 -36.20
N ASP A 486 47.82 27.31 -37.31
CA ASP A 486 48.25 27.68 -38.68
C ASP A 486 47.02 27.71 -39.62
#